data_AF-A0A917R8V2-F1
#
_entry.id   AF-A0A917R8V2-F1
#
_cell.length_a   1.000
_cell.length_b   1.000
_cell.length_c   1.000
_cell.angle_alpha   90.00
_cell.angle_beta   90.00
_cell.angle_gamma   90.00
#
_symmetry.space_group_name_H-M   'P 1'
#
loop_
_entity.id
_entity.type
_entity.pdbx_description
1 polymer ?
#
loop_
_entity_poly.entity_id
_entity_poly.type
_entity_poly.pdbx_seq_one_letter_code
_entity_poly.pdbx_strand_id
1 'polypeptide(L)'
;MPHTVEWKVRLYLFEEERTTKARVVLDTGTTELAGHGAAHRNPADMDVPEIGDKLAAGRALHDLGRQLVNVAERDIEGMGAARRRDHPETGWPLPDQMQGG
;
A
#
# COMPACT_ATOMS: atom_id res chain seq x y z
N MET A 1 20.26 11.37 11.78
CA MET A 1 19.72 12.76 11.68
C MET A 1 18.22 12.65 11.43
N PRO A 2 17.38 13.45 12.10
CA PRO A 2 15.94 13.46 11.81
C PRO A 2 15.70 14.04 10.41
N HIS A 3 14.73 13.49 9.68
CA HIS A 3 14.25 14.03 8.41
C HIS A 3 12.73 14.17 8.45
N THR A 4 12.20 15.19 7.77
CA THR A 4 10.77 15.44 7.64
C THR A 4 10.45 15.63 6.17
N VAL A 5 9.41 14.96 5.72
CA VAL A 5 8.90 15.05 4.35
C VAL A 5 7.40 15.31 4.40
N GLU A 6 6.92 16.13 3.47
CA GLU A 6 5.50 16.37 3.26
C GLU A 6 5.05 15.58 2.03
N TRP A 7 3.96 14.83 2.16
CA TRP A 7 3.29 14.20 1.03
C TRP A 7 1.90 14.79 0.85
N LYS A 8 1.58 15.18 -0.39
CA LYS A 8 0.28 15.74 -0.75
C LYS A 8 -0.56 14.68 -1.44
N VAL A 9 -1.81 14.58 -1.00
CA VAL A 9 -2.80 13.72 -1.66
C VAL A 9 -3.82 14.57 -2.40
N ARG A 10 -4.27 14.07 -3.55
CA ARG A 10 -5.42 14.62 -4.27
C ARG A 10 -6.62 13.75 -3.96
N LEU A 11 -7.61 14.29 -3.27
CA LEU A 11 -8.85 13.61 -2.94
C LEU A 11 -9.99 14.15 -3.80
N TYR A 12 -10.63 13.25 -4.54
CA TYR A 12 -11.78 13.55 -5.38
C TYR A 12 -13.01 12.87 -4.80
N LEU A 13 -14.10 13.62 -4.68
CA LEU A 13 -15.41 13.13 -4.24
C LEU A 13 -16.42 13.34 -5.37
N PHE A 14 -17.26 12.34 -5.57
CA PHE A 14 -18.31 12.36 -6.56
C PHE A 14 -19.55 11.67 -6.00
N GLU A 15 -20.68 12.37 -5.96
CA GLU A 15 -21.95 11.80 -5.53
C GLU A 15 -22.88 11.59 -6.73
N GLU A 16 -23.47 10.40 -6.80
CA GLU A 16 -24.44 10.00 -7.82
C GLU A 16 -25.44 9.03 -7.19
N GLU A 17 -26.75 9.27 -7.42
CA GLU A 17 -27.83 8.36 -7.02
C GLU A 17 -27.71 7.83 -5.58
N ARG A 18 -27.44 8.73 -4.61
CA ARG A 18 -27.26 8.44 -3.17
C ARG A 18 -26.00 7.64 -2.81
N THR A 19 -25.06 7.54 -3.74
CA THR A 19 -23.78 6.90 -3.53
C THR A 19 -22.67 7.92 -3.71
N THR A 20 -21.94 8.18 -2.63
CA THR A 20 -20.71 8.98 -2.69
C THR A 20 -19.54 8.06 -2.99
N LYS A 21 -18.75 8.40 -4.00
CA LYS A 21 -17.51 7.74 -4.41
C LYS A 21 -16.34 8.66 -4.11
N ALA A 22 -15.24 8.09 -3.64
CA ALA A 22 -14.01 8.80 -3.34
C ALA A 22 -12.82 8.14 -4.04
N ARG A 23 -11.94 8.96 -4.60
CA ARG A 23 -10.63 8.54 -5.13
C ARG A 23 -9.55 9.42 -4.52
N VAL A 24 -8.60 8.81 -3.83
CA VAL A 24 -7.40 9.50 -3.35
C VAL A 24 -6.20 9.09 -4.20
N VAL A 25 -5.40 10.05 -4.62
CA VAL A 25 -4.16 9.81 -5.37
C VAL A 25 -3.00 10.38 -4.58
N LEU A 26 -1.98 9.54 -4.37
CA LEU A 26 -0.71 9.92 -3.76
C LEU A 26 0.40 9.66 -4.77
N ASP A 27 1.25 10.67 -4.97
CA ASP A 27 2.48 10.56 -5.74
C ASP A 27 3.65 10.85 -4.80
N THR A 28 4.51 9.86 -4.59
CA THR A 28 5.71 9.98 -3.75
C THR A 28 6.96 10.36 -4.55
N GLY A 29 6.83 10.61 -5.85
CA GLY A 29 7.91 10.82 -6.82
C GLY A 29 8.53 9.52 -7.34
N THR A 30 8.42 8.42 -6.59
CA THR A 30 8.88 7.08 -7.01
C THR A 30 7.72 6.14 -7.27
N THR A 31 6.55 6.39 -6.69
CA THR A 31 5.36 5.55 -6.81
C THR A 31 4.12 6.43 -6.85
N GLU A 32 3.21 6.13 -7.79
CA GLU A 32 1.85 6.67 -7.78
C GLU A 32 0.87 5.60 -7.28
N LEU A 33 0.10 5.92 -6.25
CA LEU A 33 -0.90 5.05 -5.65
C LEU A 33 -2.27 5.70 -5.68
N ALA A 34 -3.30 4.88 -5.89
CA ALA A 34 -4.69 5.33 -5.91
C ALA A 34 -5.55 4.47 -4.99
N GLY A 35 -6.06 5.10 -3.92
CA GLY A 35 -7.02 4.50 -3.00
C GLY A 35 -8.45 4.83 -3.40
N HIS A 36 -9.38 3.90 -3.18
CA HIS A 36 -10.78 4.06 -3.56
C HIS A 36 -11.73 3.78 -2.40
N GLY A 37 -12.84 4.51 -2.36
CA GLY A 37 -13.86 4.35 -1.34
C GLY A 37 -15.25 4.68 -1.88
N ALA A 38 -16.27 4.08 -1.29
CA ALA A 38 -17.65 4.41 -1.59
C ALA A 38 -18.50 4.37 -0.30
N ALA A 39 -19.54 5.18 -0.25
CA ALA A 39 -20.55 5.18 0.79
C ALA A 39 -21.94 5.26 0.14
N HIS A 40 -22.83 4.36 0.55
CA HIS A 40 -24.21 4.32 0.07
C HIS A 40 -25.13 4.74 1.21
N ARG A 41 -26.02 5.69 0.94
CA ARG A 41 -27.02 6.14 1.92
C ARG A 41 -28.18 5.16 1.98
N ASN A 42 -28.54 4.69 3.17
CA ASN A 42 -29.74 3.87 3.33
C ASN A 42 -30.98 4.72 2.99
N PRO A 43 -31.97 4.20 2.25
CA PRO A 43 -33.21 4.92 1.98
C PRO A 43 -33.95 5.44 3.22
N ALA A 44 -33.76 4.81 4.38
CA ALA A 44 -34.34 5.25 5.65
C ALA A 44 -33.57 6.39 6.33
N ASP A 45 -32.34 6.69 5.89
CA ASP A 45 -31.49 7.71 6.49
C ASP A 45 -31.83 9.11 5.97
N MET A 46 -31.60 10.10 6.83
CA MET A 46 -31.66 11.51 6.45
C MET A 46 -30.67 11.82 5.33
N ASP A 47 -31.10 12.68 4.40
CA ASP A 47 -30.28 13.17 3.30
C ASP A 47 -29.22 14.16 3.79
N VAL A 48 -28.07 13.63 4.23
CA VAL A 48 -26.92 14.41 4.69
C VAL A 48 -25.68 14.04 3.85
N PRO A 49 -25.44 14.75 2.72
CA PRO A 49 -24.35 14.45 1.79
C PRO A 49 -22.97 14.36 2.47
N GLU A 50 -22.70 15.25 3.44
CA GLU A 50 -21.41 15.29 4.14
C GLU A 50 -21.05 13.99 4.87
N ILE A 51 -22.03 13.18 5.27
CA ILE A 51 -21.77 11.87 5.91
C ILE A 51 -21.22 10.89 4.87
N GLY A 52 -21.83 10.86 3.68
CA GLY A 52 -21.36 10.06 2.55
C GLY A 52 -19.94 10.44 2.15
N ASP A 53 -19.66 11.75 2.07
CA ASP A 53 -18.32 12.29 1.78
C ASP A 53 -17.27 11.80 2.77
N LYS A 54 -17.52 12.00 4.07
CA LYS A 54 -16.57 11.62 5.13
C LYS A 54 -16.32 10.11 5.13
N LEU A 55 -17.37 9.30 4.96
CA LEU A 55 -17.25 7.84 4.91
C LEU A 55 -16.51 7.35 3.67
N ALA A 56 -16.85 7.88 2.48
CA ALA A 56 -16.18 7.50 1.24
C ALA A 56 -14.71 7.91 1.27
N ALA A 57 -14.41 9.14 1.71
CA ALA A 57 -13.05 9.64 1.88
C ALA A 57 -12.22 8.79 2.86
N GLY A 58 -12.78 8.48 4.04
CA GLY A 58 -12.11 7.64 5.04
C GLY A 58 -11.80 6.24 4.50
N ARG A 59 -12.72 5.64 3.74
CA ARG A 59 -12.50 4.34 3.10
C ARG A 59 -11.41 4.40 2.02
N ALA A 60 -11.38 5.46 1.20
CA ALA A 60 -10.34 5.65 0.20
C ALA A 60 -8.95 5.84 0.84
N LEU A 61 -8.87 6.60 1.94
CA LEU A 61 -7.63 6.79 2.69
C LEU A 61 -7.16 5.50 3.37
N HIS A 62 -8.08 4.70 3.91
CA HIS A 62 -7.75 3.39 4.48
C HIS A 62 -7.19 2.44 3.40
N ASP A 63 -7.81 2.41 2.22
CA ASP A 63 -7.30 1.62 1.10
C ASP A 63 -5.91 2.07 0.65
N LEU A 64 -5.68 3.39 0.52
CA LEU A 64 -4.36 3.95 0.23
C LEU A 64 -3.32 3.56 1.30
N GLY A 65 -3.68 3.65 2.58
CA GLY A 65 -2.81 3.27 3.70
C GLY A 65 -2.38 1.81 3.63
N ARG A 66 -3.32 0.90 3.34
CA ARG A 66 -3.03 -0.52 3.12
C ARG A 66 -2.09 -0.74 1.94
N GLN A 67 -2.31 -0.04 0.83
CA GLN A 67 -1.43 -0.13 -0.35
C GLN A 67 0.00 0.35 -0.03
N LEU A 68 0.16 1.45 0.70
CA LEU A 68 1.46 1.96 1.12
C LEU A 68 2.25 0.96 1.95
N VAL A 69 1.59 0.33 2.94
CA VAL A 69 2.23 -0.72 3.75
C VAL A 69 2.67 -1.88 2.87
N ASN A 70 1.81 -2.36 1.96
CA ASN A 70 2.15 -3.44 1.04
C ASN A 70 3.31 -3.10 0.08
N VAL A 71 3.46 -1.83 -0.32
CA VAL A 71 4.61 -1.38 -1.12
C VAL A 71 5.88 -1.42 -0.27
N ALA A 72 5.85 -0.88 0.95
CA ALA A 72 6.99 -0.91 1.85
C ALA A 72 7.44 -2.34 2.20
N GLU A 73 6.51 -3.25 2.43
CA GLU A 73 6.82 -4.68 2.66
C GLU A 73 7.55 -5.30 1.45
N ARG A 74 7.07 -5.03 0.23
CA ARG A 74 7.72 -5.50 -1.01
C ARG A 74 9.12 -4.91 -1.20
N ASP A 75 9.32 -3.65 -0.84
CA ASP A 75 10.64 -3.02 -0.92
C ASP A 75 11.62 -3.69 0.05
N ILE A 76 11.18 -4.02 1.28
CA ILE A 76 11.97 -4.76 2.26
C ILE A 76 12.34 -6.16 1.76
N GLU A 77 11.37 -6.88 1.19
CA GLU A 77 11.59 -8.22 0.63
C GLU A 77 12.57 -8.20 -0.56
N GLY A 78 12.43 -7.21 -1.45
CA GLY A 78 13.32 -7.01 -2.59
C GLY A 78 14.77 -6.78 -2.15
N MET A 79 14.98 -5.97 -1.12
CA MET A 79 16.31 -5.76 -0.52
C MET A 79 16.84 -7.03 0.17
N GLY A 80 15.98 -7.78 0.86
CA GLY A 80 16.34 -9.05 1.50
C GLY A 80 16.77 -10.12 0.49
N ALA A 81 16.10 -10.18 -0.67
CA ALA A 81 16.47 -11.08 -1.77
C ALA A 81 17.81 -10.66 -2.41
N ALA A 82 18.07 -9.36 -2.59
CA ALA A 82 19.36 -8.87 -3.07
C ALA A 82 20.50 -9.22 -2.10
N ARG A 83 20.31 -9.02 -0.79
CA ARG A 83 21.31 -9.39 0.23
C ARG A 83 21.60 -10.89 0.27
N ARG A 84 20.61 -11.74 -0.05
CA ARG A 84 20.79 -13.19 -0.13
C ARG A 84 21.61 -13.60 -1.34
N ARG A 85 21.46 -12.90 -2.47
CA ARG A 85 22.29 -13.11 -3.69
C ARG A 85 23.73 -12.65 -3.50
N ASP A 86 23.95 -11.62 -2.69
CA ASP A 86 25.29 -11.13 -2.35
C ASP A 86 25.99 -11.97 -1.26
N HIS A 87 25.27 -12.87 -0.58
CA HIS A 87 25.92 -13.88 0.24
C HIS A 87 26.42 -14.97 -0.71
N PRO A 88 27.75 -15.13 -0.88
CA PRO A 88 28.25 -16.24 -1.67
C PRO A 88 27.79 -17.49 -0.93
N GLU A 89 26.95 -18.31 -1.59
CA GLU A 89 26.66 -19.64 -1.10
C GLU A 89 27.99 -20.35 -0.99
N THR A 90 28.55 -20.40 0.22
CA THR A 90 29.71 -21.20 0.55
C THR A 90 29.26 -22.64 0.42
N GLY A 91 29.29 -23.14 -0.82
CA GLY A 91 29.20 -24.55 -1.15
C GLY A 91 30.36 -25.23 -0.46
N TRP A 92 30.11 -25.78 0.72
CA TRP A 92 31.01 -26.74 1.32
C TRP A 92 30.83 -28.06 0.55
N PRO A 93 31.84 -28.56 -0.16
CA PRO A 93 31.73 -29.87 -0.77
C PRO A 93 31.67 -30.92 0.35
N LEU A 94 30.70 -31.84 0.30
CA LEU A 94 30.66 -33.01 1.17
C LEU A 94 31.85 -33.92 0.84
N PRO A 95 32.78 -34.19 1.76
CA PRO A 95 33.71 -35.29 1.60
C PRO A 95 33.10 -36.52 2.28
N ASP A 96 32.19 -37.18 1.57
CA ASP A 96 31.98 -38.61 1.76
C ASP A 96 32.87 -39.31 0.75
N GLN A 97 34.18 -39.40 1.00
CA GLN A 97 35.15 -40.29 0.34
C GLN A 97 36.39 -40.42 1.26
N MET A 98 36.21 -41.05 2.43
CA MET A 98 37.29 -41.82 3.04
C MET A 98 37.37 -43.16 2.32
N GLN A 99 38.47 -43.46 1.63
CA GLN A 99 39.19 -44.76 1.65
C GLN A 99 40.07 -44.97 0.41
N GLY A 100 41.33 -45.34 0.65
CA GLY A 100 42.06 -46.25 -0.23
C GLY A 100 43.52 -45.89 -0.47
N GLY A 101 44.44 -46.62 0.18
CA GLY A 101 45.81 -46.85 -0.28
C GLY A 101 46.91 -46.36 0.64
#